data_AF-A0AB39BW44-F1
#
_entry.id   AF-A0AB39BW44-F1
#
_cell.length_a   1.000
_cell.length_b   1.000
_cell.length_c   1.000
_cell.angle_alpha   90.00
_cell.angle_beta   90.00
_cell.angle_gamma   90.00
#
_symmetry.space_group_name_H-M   'P 1'
#
loop_
_entity.id
_entity.type
_entity.pdbx_description
1 polymer ?
#
loop_
_entity_poly.entity_id
_entity_poly.type
_entity_poly.pdbx_seq_one_letter_code
_entity_poly.pdbx_strand_id
1 'polypeptide(L)'
;MITLLLVLTLIVIEYVVLKSDTLEKFFYSKSIIVNENGEINEKNLSKLRLTVDMLEVRLRQQSIQKISDVQWATIESNGQLGYQLKLEKQYATKEDIEMLVSLIQAYLPHSSIQTPSSESKQTNNLFKEVKYNKHGEEPPDHLK
;
A
#
# COMPACT_ATOMS: atom_id res chain seq x y z
N MET A 1 9.33 -38.38 -8.36
CA MET A 1 9.52 -38.68 -6.91
C MET A 1 10.22 -37.53 -6.19
N ILE A 2 11.41 -37.07 -6.62
CA ILE A 2 12.11 -35.91 -6.00
C ILE A 2 11.22 -34.65 -5.94
N THR A 3 10.48 -34.36 -7.02
CA THR A 3 9.61 -33.17 -7.11
C THR A 3 8.50 -33.19 -6.06
N LEU A 4 7.84 -34.34 -5.87
CA LEU A 4 6.78 -34.51 -4.88
C LEU A 4 7.31 -34.37 -3.45
N LEU A 5 8.51 -34.89 -3.19
CA LEU A 5 9.18 -34.71 -1.90
C LEU A 5 9.45 -33.22 -1.61
N LEU A 6 10.03 -32.48 -2.57
CA LEU A 6 10.30 -31.04 -2.41
C LEU A 6 9.04 -30.23 -2.15
N VAL A 7 7.96 -30.51 -2.89
CA VAL A 7 6.67 -29.83 -2.70
C VAL A 7 6.10 -30.13 -1.31
N LEU A 8 6.14 -31.39 -0.87
CA LEU A 8 5.68 -31.76 0.47
C LEU A 8 6.50 -31.07 1.56
N THR A 9 7.83 -31.00 1.40
CA THR A 9 8.71 -30.32 2.35
C THR A 9 8.42 -28.82 2.43
N LEU A 10 8.17 -28.14 1.31
CA LEU A 10 7.81 -26.72 1.31
C LEU A 10 6.51 -26.46 2.09
N ILE A 11 5.47 -27.26 1.85
CA ILE A 11 4.19 -27.14 2.54
C ILE A 11 4.34 -27.37 4.05
N VAL A 12 5.14 -28.37 4.45
CA VAL A 12 5.40 -28.66 5.87
C VAL A 12 6.16 -27.51 6.53
N ILE A 13 7.18 -26.95 5.86
CA ILE A 13 7.94 -25.81 6.39
C ILE A 13 7.02 -24.59 6.56
N GLU A 14 6.23 -24.25 5.54
CA GLU A 14 5.29 -23.12 5.60
C GLU A 14 4.28 -23.28 6.73
N TYR A 15 3.70 -24.47 6.88
CA TYR A 15 2.78 -24.78 7.98
C TYR A 15 3.45 -24.60 9.35
N VAL A 16 4.68 -25.10 9.52
CA VAL A 16 5.43 -24.99 10.78
C VAL A 16 5.75 -23.53 11.12
N VAL A 17 6.12 -22.72 10.11
CA VAL A 17 6.39 -21.29 10.29
C VAL A 17 5.11 -20.55 10.71
N LEU A 18 3.99 -20.78 10.02
CA LEU A 18 2.71 -20.13 10.32
C LEU A 18 2.08 -20.60 11.64
N LYS A 19 2.43 -21.80 12.11
CA LYS A 19 1.89 -22.34 13.37
C LYS A 19 2.55 -21.74 14.62
N SER A 20 3.73 -21.16 14.50
CA SER A 20 4.49 -20.63 15.63
C SER A 20 4.88 -19.18 15.41
N ASP A 21 4.30 -18.28 16.21
CA ASP A 21 4.64 -16.84 16.21
C ASP A 21 6.14 -16.56 16.37
N THR A 22 6.88 -17.47 17.01
CA THR A 22 8.33 -17.31 17.20
C THR A 22 9.10 -17.62 15.92
N LEU A 23 8.71 -18.68 15.20
CA LEU A 23 9.27 -18.97 13.88
C LEU A 23 8.81 -17.91 12.88
N GLU A 24 7.54 -17.53 12.90
CA GLU A 24 7.02 -16.44 12.08
C GLU A 24 7.87 -15.17 12.26
N LYS A 25 8.09 -14.70 13.50
CA LYS A 25 8.92 -13.51 13.77
C LYS A 25 10.41 -13.68 13.42
N PHE A 26 10.90 -14.92 13.36
CA PHE A 26 12.27 -15.22 12.96
C PHE A 26 12.43 -15.18 11.43
N PHE A 27 11.47 -15.77 10.70
CA PHE A 27 11.46 -15.78 9.24
C PHE A 27 11.04 -14.42 8.65
N TYR A 28 10.00 -13.81 9.20
CA TYR A 28 9.55 -12.46 8.89
C TYR A 28 10.23 -11.50 9.88
N SER A 29 11.49 -11.15 9.58
CA SER A 29 12.29 -10.26 10.44
C SER A 29 11.56 -8.95 10.75
N LYS A 30 11.80 -8.40 11.93
CA LYS A 30 11.17 -7.16 12.40
C LYS A 30 11.64 -5.97 11.58
N SER A 31 10.71 -5.11 11.17
CA SER A 31 11.05 -3.83 10.56
C SER A 31 11.81 -2.94 11.54
N ILE A 32 12.77 -2.16 11.02
CA ILE A 32 13.61 -1.29 11.82
C ILE A 32 13.27 0.16 11.49
N ILE A 33 12.89 0.94 12.50
CA ILE A 33 12.60 2.36 12.36
C ILE A 33 13.89 3.13 12.06
N VAL A 34 13.89 3.90 10.98
CA VAL A 34 15.04 4.72 10.53
C VAL A 34 14.76 6.22 10.54
N ASN A 35 13.49 6.62 10.58
CA ASN A 35 13.05 8.00 10.81
C ASN A 35 11.81 7.98 11.71
N GLU A 36 11.79 8.88 12.69
CA GLU A 36 10.63 9.12 13.55
C GLU A 36 10.43 10.63 13.71
N ASN A 37 9.20 11.11 13.48
CA ASN A 37 8.81 12.53 13.55
C ASN A 37 9.62 13.49 12.65
N GLY A 38 10.32 12.97 11.64
CA GLY A 38 11.18 13.75 10.76
C GLY A 38 12.64 13.78 11.22
N GLU A 39 12.99 13.07 12.29
CA GLU A 39 14.35 12.90 12.79
C GLU A 39 14.90 11.53 12.40
N ILE A 40 16.14 11.51 11.93
CA ILE A 40 16.80 10.27 11.48
C ILE A 40 17.33 9.50 12.70
N ASN A 41 17.06 8.20 12.73
CA ASN A 41 17.65 7.30 13.72
C ASN A 41 19.00 6.75 13.24
N GLU A 42 20.07 7.52 13.46
CA GLU A 42 21.43 7.16 13.05
C GLU A 42 21.91 5.82 13.61
N LYS A 43 21.51 5.49 14.85
CA LYS A 43 21.85 4.21 15.49
C LYS A 43 21.28 3.04 14.70
N ASN A 44 20.05 3.16 14.23
CA ASN A 44 19.39 2.11 13.46
C ASN A 44 19.89 2.04 12.01
N LEU A 45 20.19 3.19 11.40
CA LEU A 45 20.88 3.24 10.11
C LEU A 45 22.24 2.52 10.16
N SER A 46 23.04 2.75 11.21
CA SER A 46 24.32 2.07 11.42
C SER A 46 24.15 0.54 11.54
N LYS A 47 23.16 0.06 12.30
CA LYS A 47 22.84 -1.38 12.42
C LYS A 47 22.47 -2.01 11.07
N LEU A 48 21.78 -1.25 10.22
CA LEU A 48 21.36 -1.66 8.88
C LEU A 48 22.47 -1.51 7.82
N ARG A 49 23.64 -0.96 8.19
CA ARG A 49 24.71 -0.56 7.26
C ARG A 49 24.16 0.34 6.12
N LEU A 50 23.23 1.22 6.49
CA LEU A 50 22.55 2.11 5.57
C LEU A 50 23.01 3.55 5.81
N THR A 51 23.40 4.27 4.75
CA THR A 51 23.74 5.69 4.85
C THR A 51 22.47 6.56 4.79
N VAL A 52 22.60 7.81 5.25
CA VAL A 52 21.53 8.81 5.11
C VAL A 52 21.19 9.03 3.64
N ASP A 53 22.18 9.16 2.76
CA ASP A 53 21.97 9.32 1.32
C ASP A 53 21.14 8.18 0.72
N MET A 54 21.39 6.93 1.13
CA MET A 54 20.59 5.79 0.66
C MET A 54 19.15 5.82 1.17
N LEU A 55 18.93 6.31 2.40
CA LEU A 55 17.57 6.54 2.90
C LEU A 55 16.87 7.63 2.09
N GLU A 56 17.55 8.75 1.81
CA GLU A 56 17.03 9.84 1.00
C GLU A 56 16.69 9.42 -0.43
N VAL A 57 17.52 8.59 -1.06
CA VAL A 57 17.24 8.00 -2.38
C VAL A 57 15.92 7.22 -2.34
N ARG A 58 15.72 6.38 -1.31
CA ARG A 58 14.48 5.60 -1.18
C ARG A 58 13.26 6.49 -0.91
N LEU A 59 13.39 7.50 -0.06
CA LEU A 59 12.30 8.47 0.18
C LEU A 59 11.91 9.19 -1.11
N ARG A 60 12.90 9.62 -1.90
CA ARG A 60 12.68 10.29 -3.18
C ARG A 60 12.03 9.38 -4.22
N GLN A 61 12.34 8.07 -4.22
CA GLN A 61 11.63 7.08 -5.05
C GLN A 61 10.14 6.96 -4.69
N GLN A 62 9.77 7.29 -3.45
CA GLN A 62 8.38 7.36 -2.97
C GLN A 62 7.76 8.76 -3.14
N SER A 63 8.38 9.65 -3.93
CA SER A 63 7.96 11.04 -4.13
C SER A 63 7.97 11.91 -2.86
N ILE A 64 8.71 11.50 -1.83
CA ILE A 64 8.87 12.26 -0.59
C ILE A 64 10.04 13.21 -0.74
N GLN A 65 9.77 14.52 -0.67
CA GLN A 65 10.78 15.55 -0.92
C GLN A 65 11.58 15.92 0.34
N LYS A 66 10.97 15.80 1.52
CA LYS A 66 11.58 16.21 2.79
C LYS A 66 11.44 15.10 3.82
N ILE A 67 12.55 14.76 4.47
CA ILE A 67 12.58 13.85 5.62
C ILE A 67 11.68 14.36 6.74
N SER A 68 11.59 15.69 6.93
CA SER A 68 10.75 16.34 7.94
C SER A 68 9.25 16.09 7.76
N ASP A 69 8.80 15.74 6.55
CA ASP A 69 7.39 15.49 6.23
C ASP A 69 6.97 14.05 6.58
N VAL A 70 7.93 13.20 6.94
CA VAL A 70 7.73 11.81 7.32
C VAL A 70 7.48 11.71 8.82
N GLN A 71 6.44 10.99 9.20
CA GLN A 71 6.10 10.69 10.58
C GLN A 71 6.83 9.42 11.05
N TRP A 72 6.84 8.38 10.22
CA TRP A 72 7.63 7.16 10.46
C TRP A 72 8.22 6.66 9.14
N ALA A 73 9.47 6.20 9.16
CA ALA A 73 10.02 5.35 8.11
C ALA A 73 10.67 4.11 8.70
N THR A 74 10.44 2.96 8.06
CA THR A 74 11.00 1.67 8.43
C THR A 74 11.76 1.07 7.27
N ILE A 75 12.76 0.25 7.58
CA ILE A 75 13.34 -0.68 6.62
C ILE A 75 12.83 -2.07 6.98
N GLU A 76 12.13 -2.67 6.03
CA GLU A 76 11.57 -4.01 6.13
C GLU A 76 12.67 -5.07 5.96
N SER A 77 12.36 -6.33 6.31
CA SER A 77 13.30 -7.46 6.23
C SER A 77 13.86 -7.70 4.82
N ASN A 78 13.10 -7.36 3.79
CA ASN A 78 13.48 -7.43 2.38
C ASN A 78 14.25 -6.18 1.90
N GLY A 79 14.58 -5.24 2.79
CA GLY A 79 15.30 -4.01 2.49
C GLY A 79 14.44 -2.89 1.87
N GLN A 80 13.13 -3.08 1.75
CA GLN A 80 12.20 -2.07 1.25
C GLN A 80 11.91 -1.00 2.32
N LEU A 81 11.54 0.18 1.85
CA LEU A 81 11.17 1.32 2.70
C LEU A 81 9.66 1.28 2.96
N GLY A 82 9.28 1.10 4.23
CA GLY A 82 7.95 1.46 4.71
C GLY A 82 7.95 2.92 5.17
N TYR A 83 6.84 3.64 4.96
CA TYR A 83 6.73 5.02 5.43
C TYR A 83 5.30 5.44 5.73
N GLN A 84 5.17 6.47 6.54
CA GLN A 84 3.94 7.21 6.76
C GLN A 84 4.25 8.69 6.83
N LEU A 85 3.50 9.51 6.10
CA LEU A 85 3.60 10.97 6.14
C LEU A 85 2.92 11.53 7.38
N LYS A 86 3.39 12.70 7.82
CA LYS A 86 2.67 13.49 8.83
C LYS A 86 1.27 13.83 8.36
N LEU A 87 0.33 13.99 9.30
CA LEU A 87 -1.10 14.14 8.99
C LEU A 87 -1.36 15.28 7.99
N GLU A 88 -0.70 16.43 8.19
CA GLU A 88 -0.77 17.60 7.33
C GLU A 88 -0.13 17.44 5.94
N LYS A 89 0.56 16.31 5.70
CA LYS A 89 1.21 15.95 4.44
C LYS A 89 0.57 14.74 3.76
N GLN A 90 -0.38 14.06 4.41
CA GLN A 90 -1.09 12.93 3.83
C GLN A 90 -2.02 13.40 2.71
N TYR A 91 -2.20 12.54 1.71
CA TYR A 91 -3.18 12.75 0.66
C TYR A 91 -4.59 12.58 1.23
N ALA A 92 -5.53 13.41 0.77
CA ALA A 92 -6.94 13.23 1.12
C ALA A 92 -7.47 11.92 0.53
N THR A 93 -8.16 11.14 1.36
CA THR A 93 -8.89 9.95 0.92
C THR A 93 -10.23 10.34 0.30
N LYS A 94 -10.87 9.38 -0.38
CA LYS A 94 -12.23 9.59 -0.91
C LYS A 94 -13.23 9.89 0.22
N GLU A 95 -13.08 9.23 1.36
CA GLU A 95 -13.92 9.42 2.54
C GLU A 95 -13.76 10.84 3.11
N ASP A 96 -12.54 11.37 3.19
CA ASP A 96 -12.29 12.75 3.62
C ASP A 96 -13.01 13.76 2.70
N ILE A 97 -12.99 13.50 1.38
CA ILE A 97 -13.65 14.37 0.40
C ILE A 97 -15.17 14.26 0.52
N GLU A 98 -15.74 13.05 0.66
CA GLU A 98 -17.18 12.85 0.83
C GLU A 98 -17.70 13.49 2.12
N MET A 99 -16.93 13.38 3.20
CA MET A 99 -17.21 14.08 4.45
C MET A 99 -17.26 15.59 4.20
N LEU A 100 -16.27 16.17 3.52
CA LEU A 100 -16.27 17.60 3.18
C LEU A 100 -17.47 18.00 2.31
N VAL A 101 -17.82 17.21 1.29
CA VAL A 101 -18.99 17.45 0.44
C VAL A 101 -20.29 17.44 1.25
N SER A 102 -20.43 16.45 2.15
CA SER A 102 -21.63 16.35 3.01
C SER A 102 -21.77 17.55 3.95
N LEU A 103 -20.65 18.04 4.51
CA LEU A 103 -20.63 19.24 5.34
C LEU A 103 -21.02 20.46 4.51
N ILE A 104 -20.42 20.65 3.33
CA ILE A 104 -20.74 21.78 2.44
C ILE A 104 -22.23 21.78 2.09
N GLN A 105 -22.80 20.63 1.77
CA GLN A 105 -24.20 20.51 1.36
C GLN A 105 -25.18 20.75 2.52
N ALA A 106 -24.79 20.41 3.76
CA ALA A 106 -25.56 20.73 4.97
C ALA A 106 -25.60 22.24 5.27
N TYR A 107 -24.54 22.99 4.94
CA TYR A 107 -24.46 24.44 5.19
C TYR A 107 -24.90 25.32 3.99
N LEU A 108 -24.88 24.80 2.76
CA LEU A 108 -25.26 25.54 1.53
C LEU A 108 -26.37 24.80 0.75
N PRO A 109 -27.62 24.76 1.26
CA PRO A 109 -28.70 23.97 0.68
C PRO A 109 -29.17 24.41 -0.73
N HIS A 110 -28.69 25.55 -1.23
CA HIS A 110 -29.10 26.13 -2.53
C HIS A 110 -27.98 26.20 -3.58
N SER A 111 -26.79 25.65 -3.31
CA SER A 111 -25.76 25.56 -4.34
C SER A 111 -25.93 24.25 -5.09
N SER A 112 -26.53 24.31 -6.29
CA SER A 112 -26.54 23.21 -7.24
C SER A 112 -25.13 22.98 -7.79
N ILE A 113 -24.23 22.45 -6.95
CA ILE A 113 -23.08 21.74 -7.47
C ILE A 113 -23.68 20.55 -8.22
N GLN A 114 -23.73 20.64 -9.54
CA GLN A 114 -23.90 19.47 -10.38
C GLN A 114 -22.70 18.59 -10.05
N THR A 115 -22.87 17.67 -9.11
CA THR A 115 -22.05 16.46 -9.10
C THR A 115 -22.11 15.96 -10.53
N PRO A 116 -20.96 15.76 -11.20
CA PRO A 116 -20.95 15.08 -12.49
C PRO A 116 -21.81 13.86 -12.31
N SER A 117 -22.91 13.80 -13.07
CA SER A 117 -23.90 12.76 -13.01
C SER A 117 -23.18 11.42 -12.85
N SER A 118 -23.35 10.77 -11.69
CA SER A 118 -22.98 9.37 -11.49
C SER A 118 -23.73 8.43 -12.46
N GLU A 119 -24.55 8.99 -13.36
CA GLU A 119 -25.10 8.38 -14.56
C GLU A 119 -24.18 8.62 -15.78
N SER A 120 -22.96 8.08 -15.75
CA SER A 120 -22.39 7.46 -16.95
C SER A 120 -21.29 6.47 -16.54
N LYS A 121 -21.42 5.22 -17.00
CA LYS A 121 -20.44 4.12 -16.95
C LYS A 121 -20.25 3.37 -15.62
N GLN A 122 -21.36 2.95 -14.99
CA GLN A 122 -21.40 1.59 -14.43
C GLN A 122 -21.99 0.61 -15.46
N THR A 123 -21.38 0.52 -16.63
CA THR A 123 -21.66 -0.56 -17.58
C THR A 123 -20.31 -1.22 -17.83
N ASN A 124 -20.11 -2.38 -17.22
CA ASN A 124 -18.96 -3.27 -17.43
C ASN A 124 -17.68 -2.85 -16.68
N ASN A 125 -17.53 -3.36 -15.46
CA ASN A 125 -16.25 -3.35 -14.76
C ASN A 125 -15.55 -4.70 -15.03
N LEU A 126 -14.27 -4.67 -15.41
CA LEU A 126 -13.45 -5.85 -15.69
C LEU A 126 -13.48 -6.89 -14.55
N PHE A 127 -13.54 -6.44 -13.30
CA PHE A 127 -13.63 -7.34 -12.15
C PHE A 127 -15.00 -8.04 -12.03
N LYS A 128 -16.07 -7.43 -12.53
CA LYS A 128 -17.39 -8.10 -12.64
C LYS A 128 -17.34 -9.18 -13.71
N GLU A 129 -16.71 -8.90 -14.85
CA GLU A 129 -16.53 -9.86 -15.93
C GLU A 129 -15.77 -11.12 -15.48
N VAL A 130 -14.67 -10.95 -14.76
CA VAL A 130 -13.91 -12.07 -14.16
C VAL A 130 -14.74 -12.84 -13.14
N LYS A 131 -15.52 -12.16 -12.28
CA LYS A 131 -16.35 -12.82 -11.26
C LYS A 131 -17.50 -13.63 -11.87
N TYR A 132 -18.11 -13.11 -12.93
CA TYR A 132 -19.32 -13.70 -13.52
C TYR A 132 -19.03 -14.48 -14.82
N ASN A 133 -17.76 -14.58 -15.24
CA ASN A 133 -17.30 -15.20 -16.48
C ASN A 133 -18.16 -14.83 -17.69
N LYS A 134 -18.51 -13.54 -17.80
CA LYS A 134 -19.35 -13.02 -18.87
C LYS A 134 -18.86 -11.66 -19.29
N HIS A 135 -18.52 -11.54 -20.57
CA HIS A 135 -18.20 -10.27 -21.21
C HIS A 135 -19.43 -9.37 -21.19
N GLY A 136 -19.22 -8.11 -20.81
CA GLY A 136 -20.27 -7.10 -20.86
C GLY A 136 -20.50 -6.53 -22.27
N GLU A 137 -19.49 -6.62 -23.13
CA GLU A 137 -19.53 -6.31 -24.57
C GLU A 137 -18.76 -7.40 -25.31
N GLU A 138 -19.25 -7.86 -26.47
CA GLU A 138 -18.50 -8.85 -27.24
C GLU A 138 -17.15 -8.28 -27.70
N PRO A 139 -16.06 -9.05 -27.58
CA PRO A 139 -14.79 -8.68 -28.19
C PRO A 139 -15.00 -8.39 -29.69
N PRO A 140 -14.35 -7.37 -30.27
CA PRO A 140 -14.39 -7.15 -31.71
C PRO A 140 -14.04 -8.43 -32.48
N ASP A 141 -14.67 -8.68 -33.63
CA ASP A 141 -14.52 -9.95 -34.36
C ASP A 141 -13.06 -10.29 -34.76
N HIS A 142 -12.17 -9.29 -34.82
CA HIS A 142 -10.74 -9.49 -35.08
C HIS A 142 -9.91 -9.83 -33.84
N LEU A 143 -10.54 -9.84 -32.66
CA LEU A 143 -9.97 -10.15 -31.35
C LEU A 143 -10.71 -11.32 -30.65
N LYS A 144 -11.74 -11.90 -31.29
CA LYS A 144 -12.43 -13.11 -30.82
C LYS A 144 -11.57 -14.36 -31.00
#